data_AF-A0A6A2FQI0-F1
#
_entry.id   AF-A0A6A2FQI0-F1
#
_cell.length_a   1.000
_cell.length_b   1.000
_cell.length_c   1.000
_cell.angle_alpha   90.00
_cell.angle_beta   90.00
_cell.angle_gamma   90.00
#
_symmetry.space_group_name_H-M   'P 1'
#
loop_
_entity.id
_entity.type
_entity.pdbx_description
1 polymer ?
#
loop_
_entity_poly.entity_id
_entity_poly.type
_entity_poly.pdbx_seq_one_letter_code
_entity_poly.pdbx_strand_id
1 'polypeptide(L)'
;MNIAKNWNQISIGQFQQINAAIKNYPDNAITQAVWILSALTENTRDELLALDFTKDFKPLMRQLDWIHSTALPTQLPKQFELEGENYQLVYDMKQRTTGQFVDLAHFTADPEQIIPNLHFILAVLCIPVGQKNHADGFEQRAKLFQQKLSIAIAYPIATFFLKLWVDSLPHILTYLEQQAAPKKKWWMKIIGSLRATGGWLRLIRLRKTAPNGTST
;
A
#
# COMPACT_ATOMS: atom_id res chain seq x y z
N MET A 1 -21.57 11.60 22.93
CA MET A 1 -20.70 10.67 22.20
C MET A 1 -19.29 11.23 22.17
N ASN A 2 -18.26 10.41 22.41
CA ASN A 2 -16.86 10.85 22.23
C ASN A 2 -16.44 10.56 20.79
N ILE A 3 -16.23 11.60 19.99
CA ILE A 3 -15.81 11.49 18.60
C ILE A 3 -14.35 11.92 18.51
N ALA A 4 -13.59 11.22 17.69
CA ALA A 4 -12.22 11.60 17.37
C ALA A 4 -12.16 13.03 16.83
N LYS A 5 -11.19 13.82 17.31
CA LYS A 5 -11.08 15.25 17.02
C LYS A 5 -9.94 15.60 16.07
N ASN A 6 -9.08 14.64 15.75
CA ASN A 6 -7.93 14.82 14.87
C ASN A 6 -7.38 13.47 14.41
N TRP A 7 -6.50 13.52 13.42
CA TRP A 7 -5.86 12.34 12.81
C TRP A 7 -5.05 11.46 13.79
N ASN A 8 -4.60 11.96 14.93
CA ASN A 8 -3.85 11.12 15.88
C ASN A 8 -4.74 10.07 16.55
N GLN A 9 -6.04 10.34 16.66
CA GLN A 9 -7.02 9.47 17.31
C GLN A 9 -7.67 8.46 16.34
N ILE A 10 -7.23 8.45 15.09
CA ILE A 10 -7.80 7.61 14.03
C ILE A 10 -6.82 6.49 13.70
N SER A 11 -7.27 5.25 13.81
CA SER A 11 -6.53 4.09 13.31
C SER A 11 -6.52 4.04 11.77
N ILE A 12 -5.58 3.30 11.18
CA ILE A 12 -5.59 3.03 9.74
C ILE A 12 -6.95 2.46 9.29
N GLY A 13 -7.52 1.50 10.02
CA GLY A 13 -8.79 0.87 9.67
C GLY A 13 -9.95 1.86 9.65
N GLN A 14 -10.01 2.77 10.63
CA GLN A 14 -10.99 3.85 10.63
C GLN A 14 -10.78 4.80 9.45
N PHE A 15 -9.54 5.17 9.14
CA PHE A 15 -9.22 5.98 7.96
C PHE A 15 -9.66 5.31 6.65
N GLN A 16 -9.48 4.00 6.52
CA GLN A 16 -9.96 3.23 5.36
C GLN A 16 -11.47 3.32 5.21
N GLN A 17 -12.23 3.22 6.31
CA GLN A 17 -13.67 3.36 6.30
C GLN A 17 -14.13 4.78 5.95
N ILE A 18 -13.45 5.81 6.50
CA ILE A 18 -13.70 7.21 6.16
C ILE A 18 -13.48 7.45 4.67
N ASN A 19 -12.34 7.00 4.13
CA ASN A 19 -12.02 7.17 2.72
C ASN A 19 -13.02 6.43 1.82
N ALA A 20 -13.45 5.22 2.20
CA ALA A 20 -14.49 4.49 1.48
C ALA A 20 -15.83 5.23 1.49
N ALA A 21 -16.23 5.82 2.62
CA ALA A 21 -17.46 6.61 2.71
C ALA A 21 -17.43 7.83 1.78
N ILE A 22 -16.33 8.58 1.77
CA ILE A 22 -16.14 9.75 0.90
C ILE A 22 -16.17 9.33 -0.58
N LYS A 23 -15.48 8.24 -0.94
CA LYS A 23 -15.43 7.74 -2.32
C LYS A 23 -16.79 7.24 -2.82
N ASN A 24 -17.52 6.50 -1.98
CA ASN A 24 -18.76 5.82 -2.40
C ASN A 24 -19.97 6.76 -2.43
N TYR A 25 -19.93 7.88 -1.70
CA TYR A 25 -21.06 8.78 -1.54
C TYR A 25 -20.72 10.26 -1.80
N PRO A 26 -20.01 10.62 -2.89
CA PRO A 26 -19.39 11.94 -3.07
C PRO A 26 -20.37 13.12 -2.92
N ASP A 27 -21.62 12.94 -3.35
CA ASP A 27 -22.65 13.99 -3.33
C ASP A 27 -23.69 13.84 -2.20
N ASN A 28 -23.47 12.92 -1.26
CA ASN A 28 -24.41 12.66 -0.17
C ASN A 28 -23.76 12.84 1.21
N ALA A 29 -23.68 14.10 1.65
CA ALA A 29 -23.07 14.49 2.92
C ALA A 29 -23.70 13.80 4.15
N ILE A 30 -25.02 13.54 4.13
CA ILE A 30 -25.71 12.86 5.22
C ILE A 30 -25.25 11.41 5.29
N THR A 31 -25.29 10.68 4.17
CA THR A 31 -24.83 9.29 4.11
C THR A 31 -23.35 9.20 4.46
N GLN A 32 -22.49 10.07 3.92
CA GLN A 32 -21.08 10.13 4.32
C GLN A 32 -20.93 10.28 5.83
N ALA A 33 -21.63 11.23 6.45
CA ALA A 33 -21.55 11.47 7.88
C ALA A 33 -22.02 10.27 8.71
N VAL A 34 -23.10 9.59 8.33
CA VAL A 34 -23.57 8.36 9.01
C VAL A 34 -22.48 7.28 8.97
N TRP A 35 -21.89 7.04 7.79
CA TRP A 35 -20.86 6.03 7.62
C TRP A 35 -19.58 6.37 8.40
N ILE A 36 -19.16 7.64 8.37
CA ILE A 36 -18.00 8.11 9.14
C ILE A 36 -18.26 8.01 10.64
N LEU A 37 -19.42 8.47 11.14
CA LEU A 37 -19.76 8.38 12.56
C LEU A 37 -19.83 6.94 13.04
N SER A 38 -20.35 6.02 12.23
CA SER A 38 -20.36 4.59 12.58
C SER A 38 -18.96 3.98 12.61
N ALA A 39 -18.01 4.50 11.81
CA ALA A 39 -16.60 4.10 11.88
C ALA A 39 -15.87 4.65 13.11
N LEU A 40 -16.25 5.85 13.56
CA LEU A 40 -15.60 6.58 14.64
C LEU A 40 -16.20 6.34 16.02
N THR A 41 -17.36 5.73 16.09
CA THR A 41 -18.10 5.47 17.32
C THR A 41 -18.55 4.02 17.39
N GLU A 42 -19.06 3.61 18.54
CA GLU A 42 -19.62 2.26 18.72
C GLU A 42 -21.06 2.15 18.19
N ASN A 43 -21.63 3.24 17.65
CA ASN A 43 -23.00 3.26 17.19
C ASN A 43 -23.13 2.64 15.79
N THR A 44 -24.22 1.91 15.63
CA THR A 44 -24.67 1.40 14.33
C THR A 44 -25.23 2.52 13.47
N ARG A 45 -25.29 2.27 12.16
CA ARG A 45 -25.88 3.21 11.20
C ARG A 45 -27.37 3.44 11.46
N ASP A 46 -28.10 2.41 11.87
CA ASP A 46 -29.53 2.51 12.18
C ASP A 46 -29.79 3.37 13.42
N GLU A 47 -28.97 3.23 14.46
CA GLU A 47 -29.03 4.10 15.64
C GLU A 47 -28.75 5.56 15.28
N LEU A 48 -27.78 5.82 14.41
CA LEU A 48 -27.46 7.17 13.95
C LEU A 48 -28.58 7.79 13.09
N LEU A 49 -29.24 6.97 12.26
CA LEU A 49 -30.38 7.40 11.43
C LEU A 49 -31.65 7.63 12.25
N ALA A 50 -31.77 6.99 13.41
CA ALA A 50 -32.89 7.17 14.34
C ALA A 50 -32.78 8.46 15.18
N LEU A 51 -31.63 9.13 15.19
CA LEU A 51 -31.41 10.38 15.92
C LEU A 51 -32.26 11.53 15.35
N ASP A 52 -32.67 12.47 16.20
CA ASP A 52 -33.28 13.71 15.73
C ASP A 52 -32.28 14.50 14.89
N PHE A 53 -32.67 14.84 13.66
CA PHE A 53 -31.75 15.46 12.71
C PHE A 53 -31.18 16.79 13.22
N THR A 54 -32.01 17.62 13.85
CA THR A 54 -31.63 19.01 14.20
C THR A 54 -30.94 19.08 15.56
N LYS A 55 -31.45 18.33 16.53
CA LYS A 55 -30.97 18.36 17.92
C LYS A 55 -29.72 17.52 18.11
N ASP A 56 -29.64 16.36 17.45
CA ASP A 56 -28.62 15.36 17.75
C ASP A 56 -27.68 15.12 16.56
N PHE A 57 -28.21 14.79 15.38
CA PHE A 57 -27.36 14.38 14.25
C PHE A 57 -26.56 15.53 13.63
N LYS A 58 -27.19 16.68 13.34
CA LYS A 58 -26.53 17.84 12.73
C LYS A 58 -25.35 18.38 13.57
N PRO A 59 -25.43 18.46 14.91
CA PRO A 59 -24.26 18.76 15.74
C PRO A 59 -23.13 17.73 15.64
N LEU A 60 -23.43 16.43 15.50
CA LEU A 60 -22.42 15.40 15.28
C LEU A 60 -21.75 15.55 13.91
N MET A 61 -22.52 15.86 12.85
CA MET A 61 -21.97 16.14 11.52
C MET A 61 -20.95 17.28 11.56
N ARG A 62 -21.26 18.39 12.24
CA ARG A 62 -20.34 19.54 12.39
C ARG A 62 -19.04 19.16 13.09
N GLN A 63 -19.08 18.18 13.99
CA GLN A 63 -17.85 17.68 14.63
C GLN A 63 -16.95 16.91 13.66
N LEU A 64 -17.40 16.57 12.45
CA LEU A 64 -16.57 15.95 11.41
C LEU A 64 -15.88 16.96 10.49
N ASP A 65 -16.16 18.26 10.61
CA ASP A 65 -15.61 19.30 9.72
C ASP A 65 -14.07 19.29 9.69
N TRP A 66 -13.42 18.83 10.77
CA TRP A 66 -11.97 18.69 10.84
C TRP A 66 -11.41 17.69 9.82
N ILE A 67 -12.18 16.67 9.40
CA ILE A 67 -11.77 15.65 8.42
C ILE A 67 -11.46 16.29 7.07
N HIS A 68 -12.23 17.33 6.70
CA HIS A 68 -12.08 18.03 5.42
C HIS A 68 -11.16 19.25 5.52
N SER A 69 -11.02 19.85 6.71
CA SER A 69 -10.28 21.10 6.91
C SER A 69 -8.87 20.91 7.47
N THR A 70 -8.56 19.76 8.05
CA THR A 70 -7.26 19.50 8.68
C THR A 70 -6.39 18.63 7.76
N ALA A 71 -5.24 19.16 7.36
CA ALA A 71 -4.26 18.40 6.59
C ALA A 71 -3.71 17.21 7.41
N LEU A 72 -3.45 16.10 6.72
CA LEU A 72 -2.75 14.96 7.31
C LEU A 72 -1.29 15.33 7.62
N PRO A 73 -0.70 14.81 8.71
CA PRO A 73 0.70 15.06 9.04
C PRO A 73 1.64 14.60 7.92
N THR A 74 2.75 15.30 7.74
CA THR A 74 3.77 15.00 6.71
C THR A 74 5.13 14.66 7.30
N GLN A 75 5.31 14.84 8.61
CA GLN A 75 6.57 14.59 9.29
C GLN A 75 6.81 13.08 9.39
N LEU A 76 7.85 12.60 8.72
CA LEU A 76 8.22 11.19 8.70
C LEU A 76 8.81 10.76 10.05
N PRO A 77 8.18 9.85 10.80
CA PRO A 77 8.77 9.28 12.00
C PRO A 77 9.94 8.35 11.64
N LYS A 78 11.02 8.41 12.41
CA LYS A 78 12.14 7.45 12.26
C LYS A 78 11.80 6.07 12.82
N GLN A 79 11.10 6.08 13.96
CA GLN A 79 10.64 4.92 14.72
C GLN A 79 9.33 5.30 15.41
N PHE A 80 8.55 4.29 15.79
CA PHE A 80 7.35 4.47 16.59
C PHE A 80 7.13 3.25 17.50
N GLU A 81 6.48 3.47 18.64
CA GLU A 81 6.05 2.42 19.54
C GLU A 81 4.57 2.11 19.30
N LEU A 82 4.21 0.82 19.33
CA LEU A 82 2.83 0.37 19.26
C LEU A 82 2.66 -0.87 20.13
N GLU A 83 1.74 -0.82 21.11
CA GLU A 83 1.46 -1.91 22.05
C GLU A 83 2.74 -2.44 22.76
N GLY A 84 3.67 -1.55 23.12
CA GLY A 84 4.92 -1.90 23.82
C GLY A 84 6.02 -2.45 22.91
N GLU A 85 5.80 -2.55 21.60
CA GLU A 85 6.82 -2.95 20.62
C GLU A 85 7.30 -1.75 19.80
N ASN A 86 8.62 -1.63 19.63
CA ASN A 86 9.24 -0.57 18.83
C ASN A 86 9.42 -1.01 17.38
N TYR A 87 8.93 -0.20 16.45
CA TYR A 87 9.02 -0.41 15.02
C TYR A 87 9.97 0.60 14.39
N GLN A 88 10.73 0.15 13.40
CA GLN A 88 11.63 0.97 12.61
C GLN A 88 11.26 0.92 11.12
N LEU A 89 11.43 2.04 10.43
CA LEU A 89 11.29 2.10 8.99
C LEU A 89 12.56 1.60 8.31
N VAL A 90 12.43 0.61 7.44
CA VAL A 90 13.56 0.06 6.66
C VAL A 90 13.73 0.87 5.37
N TYR A 91 14.61 1.88 5.42
CA TYR A 91 14.88 2.78 4.30
C TYR A 91 15.72 2.17 3.18
N ASP A 92 16.62 1.24 3.51
CA ASP A 92 17.64 0.78 2.59
C ASP A 92 17.10 -0.29 1.64
N MET A 93 16.80 0.10 0.40
CA MET A 93 16.40 -0.79 -0.69
C MET A 93 17.41 -1.91 -0.97
N LYS A 94 18.70 -1.75 -0.61
CA LYS A 94 19.72 -2.81 -0.74
C LYS A 94 19.62 -3.86 0.36
N GLN A 95 19.02 -3.51 1.49
CA GLN A 95 18.74 -4.44 2.59
C GLN A 95 17.38 -5.12 2.43
N ARG A 96 16.61 -4.76 1.41
CA ARG A 96 15.30 -5.36 1.17
C ARG A 96 15.44 -6.71 0.50
N THR A 97 14.67 -7.67 1.01
CA THR A 97 14.55 -8.99 0.37
C THR A 97 13.73 -8.85 -0.91
N THR A 98 13.98 -9.72 -1.89
CA THR A 98 13.14 -9.82 -3.11
C THR A 98 11.66 -9.93 -2.76
N GLY A 99 11.33 -10.61 -1.65
CA GLY A 99 9.97 -10.72 -1.13
C GLY A 99 9.32 -9.36 -0.82
N GLN A 100 10.02 -8.47 -0.11
CA GLN A 100 9.48 -7.12 0.18
C GLN A 100 9.15 -6.33 -1.08
N PHE A 101 10.00 -6.44 -2.11
CA PHE A 101 9.76 -5.77 -3.38
C PHE A 101 8.51 -6.33 -4.07
N VAL A 102 8.37 -7.66 -4.13
CA VAL A 102 7.20 -8.32 -4.72
C VAL A 102 5.92 -7.93 -3.97
N ASP A 103 5.94 -7.94 -2.65
CA ASP A 103 4.79 -7.58 -1.82
C ASP A 103 4.38 -6.11 -2.04
N LEU A 104 5.34 -5.19 -2.05
CA LEU A 104 5.06 -3.76 -2.29
C LEU A 104 4.53 -3.52 -3.70
N ALA A 105 5.10 -4.18 -4.72
CA ALA A 105 4.60 -4.10 -6.08
C ALA A 105 3.18 -4.66 -6.18
N HIS A 106 2.87 -5.74 -5.46
CA HIS A 106 1.53 -6.31 -5.39
C HIS A 106 0.53 -5.35 -4.74
N PHE A 107 0.84 -4.80 -3.57
CA PHE A 107 -0.07 -3.92 -2.83
C PHE A 107 -0.24 -2.53 -3.43
N THR A 108 0.70 -2.08 -4.27
CA THR A 108 0.65 -0.78 -4.97
C THR A 108 0.34 -0.89 -6.46
N ALA A 109 0.03 -2.10 -6.96
CA ALA A 109 -0.26 -2.32 -8.38
C ALA A 109 -1.46 -1.52 -8.89
N ASP A 110 -2.52 -1.43 -8.07
CA ASP A 110 -3.71 -0.65 -8.35
C ASP A 110 -3.73 0.60 -7.44
N PRO A 111 -3.68 1.82 -8.01
CA PRO A 111 -3.79 3.06 -7.25
C PRO A 111 -5.02 3.12 -6.33
N GLU A 112 -6.14 2.50 -6.73
CA GLU A 112 -7.37 2.50 -5.92
C GLU A 112 -7.25 1.59 -4.69
N GLN A 113 -6.33 0.62 -4.70
CA GLN A 113 -6.10 -0.31 -3.60
C GLN A 113 -5.05 0.17 -2.62
N ILE A 114 -4.37 1.28 -2.86
CA ILE A 114 -3.32 1.79 -1.96
C ILE A 114 -3.86 2.06 -0.55
N ILE A 115 -4.99 2.77 -0.43
CA ILE A 115 -5.60 3.06 0.89
C ILE A 115 -6.16 1.77 1.52
N PRO A 116 -6.93 0.92 0.81
CA PRO A 116 -7.33 -0.41 1.30
C PRO A 116 -6.17 -1.29 1.78
N ASN A 117 -5.02 -1.24 1.12
CA ASN A 117 -3.82 -2.02 1.45
C ASN A 117 -2.83 -1.29 2.36
N LEU A 118 -3.18 -0.11 2.89
CA LEU A 118 -2.24 0.73 3.63
C LEU A 118 -1.57 -0.01 4.80
N HIS A 119 -2.34 -0.82 5.53
CA HIS A 119 -1.81 -1.63 6.64
C HIS A 119 -0.82 -2.71 6.19
N PHE A 120 -1.03 -3.34 5.02
CA PHE A 120 -0.07 -4.28 4.44
C PHE A 120 1.19 -3.57 3.96
N ILE A 121 1.04 -2.44 3.26
CA ILE A 121 2.18 -1.63 2.81
C ILE A 121 3.05 -1.25 4.01
N LEU A 122 2.45 -0.74 5.08
CA LEU A 122 3.14 -0.40 6.32
C LEU A 122 3.79 -1.63 6.97
N ALA A 123 3.14 -2.79 6.98
CA ALA A 123 3.71 -4.02 7.53
C ALA A 123 4.92 -4.55 6.74
N VAL A 124 5.04 -4.24 5.45
CA VAL A 124 6.25 -4.52 4.67
C VAL A 124 7.36 -3.51 4.99
N LEU A 125 7.01 -2.23 5.13
CA LEU A 125 7.96 -1.12 5.32
C LEU A 125 8.52 -1.03 6.74
N CYS A 126 7.72 -1.38 7.74
CA CYS A 126 8.02 -1.23 9.16
C CYS A 126 8.09 -2.60 9.81
N ILE A 127 9.24 -2.89 10.42
CA ILE A 127 9.50 -4.13 11.15
C ILE A 127 9.93 -3.82 12.58
N PRO A 128 9.72 -4.75 13.53
CA PRO A 128 10.23 -4.61 14.89
C PRO A 128 11.73 -4.34 14.92
N VAL A 129 12.17 -3.49 15.86
CA VAL A 129 13.59 -3.23 16.07
C VAL A 129 14.31 -4.53 16.42
N GLY A 130 15.40 -4.82 15.71
CA GLY A 130 16.18 -6.05 15.87
C GLY A 130 15.76 -7.20 14.94
N GLN A 131 14.61 -7.11 14.28
CA GLN A 131 14.25 -8.05 13.22
C GLN A 131 14.89 -7.64 11.88
N LYS A 132 15.14 -8.64 11.02
CA LYS A 132 15.70 -8.47 9.67
C LYS A 132 14.75 -8.88 8.56
N ASN A 133 13.83 -9.81 8.84
CA ASN A 133 12.90 -10.36 7.87
C ASN A 133 11.50 -9.82 8.12
N HIS A 134 10.83 -9.28 7.11
CA HIS A 134 9.46 -8.78 7.25
C HIS A 134 8.43 -9.90 7.23
N ALA A 135 8.74 -11.07 6.67
CA ALA A 135 7.78 -12.17 6.62
C ALA A 135 7.40 -12.66 8.03
N ASP A 136 8.31 -12.52 8.99
CA ASP A 136 8.10 -12.92 10.37
C ASP A 136 7.00 -12.05 11.00
N GLY A 137 5.89 -12.68 11.37
CA GLY A 137 4.74 -12.01 11.98
C GLY A 137 4.01 -11.01 11.08
N PHE A 138 4.16 -11.10 9.75
CA PHE A 138 3.60 -10.12 8.81
C PHE A 138 2.08 -9.92 8.98
N GLU A 139 1.31 -11.00 9.00
CA GLU A 139 -0.16 -10.92 9.08
C GLU A 139 -0.63 -10.32 10.42
N GLN A 140 -0.01 -10.75 11.53
CA GLN A 140 -0.34 -10.21 12.86
C GLN A 140 0.00 -8.72 12.93
N ARG A 141 1.16 -8.31 12.39
CA ARG A 141 1.59 -6.91 12.33
C ARG A 141 0.67 -6.06 11.45
N ALA A 142 0.30 -6.55 10.27
CA ALA A 142 -0.62 -5.85 9.37
C ALA A 142 -1.98 -5.63 10.05
N LYS A 143 -2.52 -6.65 10.72
CA LYS A 143 -3.77 -6.54 11.48
C LYS A 143 -3.64 -5.56 12.65
N LEU A 144 -2.53 -5.62 13.40
CA LEU A 144 -2.26 -4.70 14.50
C LEU A 144 -2.19 -3.26 14.00
N PHE A 145 -1.47 -3.02 12.90
CA PHE A 145 -1.38 -1.70 12.27
C PHE A 145 -2.74 -1.21 11.82
N GLN A 146 -3.54 -2.06 11.17
CA GLN A 146 -4.90 -1.69 10.77
C GLN A 146 -5.75 -1.26 11.96
N GLN A 147 -5.67 -1.97 13.08
CA GLN A 147 -6.56 -1.75 14.23
C GLN A 147 -6.09 -0.63 15.17
N LYS A 148 -4.78 -0.42 15.29
CA LYS A 148 -4.20 0.38 16.39
C LYS A 148 -3.26 1.49 15.92
N LEU A 149 -2.59 1.34 14.78
CA LEU A 149 -1.64 2.35 14.32
C LEU A 149 -2.39 3.60 13.86
N SER A 150 -2.00 4.74 14.44
CA SER A 150 -2.57 6.03 14.08
C SER A 150 -2.25 6.40 12.64
N ILE A 151 -3.24 6.91 11.90
CA ILE A 151 -3.03 7.41 10.53
C ILE A 151 -2.07 8.61 10.51
N ALA A 152 -1.99 9.38 11.59
CA ALA A 152 -1.02 10.46 11.75
C ALA A 152 0.44 9.99 11.63
N ILE A 153 0.71 8.74 12.04
CA ILE A 153 2.03 8.10 11.93
C ILE A 153 2.18 7.40 10.58
N ALA A 154 1.14 6.67 10.16
CA ALA A 154 1.19 5.84 8.96
C ALA A 154 1.24 6.65 7.66
N TYR A 155 0.53 7.78 7.58
CA TYR A 155 0.40 8.57 6.36
C TYR A 155 1.72 9.19 5.87
N PRO A 156 2.54 9.84 6.73
CA PRO A 156 3.88 10.28 6.34
C PRO A 156 4.77 9.15 5.78
N ILE A 157 4.70 7.96 6.37
CA ILE A 157 5.49 6.81 5.94
C ILE A 157 5.06 6.35 4.55
N ALA A 158 3.75 6.16 4.35
CA ALA A 158 3.21 5.72 3.07
C ALA A 158 3.46 6.74 1.96
N THR A 159 3.23 8.03 2.21
CA THR A 159 3.47 9.08 1.21
C THR A 159 4.93 9.21 0.84
N PHE A 160 5.85 9.16 1.81
CA PHE A 160 7.29 9.12 1.56
C PHE A 160 7.67 7.92 0.67
N PHE A 161 7.18 6.73 1.00
CA PHE A 161 7.47 5.52 0.24
C PHE A 161 6.86 5.56 -1.17
N LEU A 162 5.59 5.95 -1.32
CA LEU A 162 4.93 6.02 -2.62
C LEU A 162 5.62 7.04 -3.54
N LYS A 163 6.07 8.17 -2.99
CA LYS A 163 6.90 9.12 -3.73
C LYS A 163 8.20 8.47 -4.21
N LEU A 164 8.93 7.82 -3.30
CA LEU A 164 10.16 7.09 -3.65
C LEU A 164 9.91 6.00 -4.71
N TRP A 165 8.78 5.29 -4.60
CA TRP A 165 8.38 4.26 -5.55
C TRP A 165 8.16 4.84 -6.94
N VAL A 166 7.33 5.88 -7.07
CA VAL A 166 7.08 6.57 -8.34
C VAL A 166 8.38 7.10 -8.95
N ASP A 167 9.23 7.74 -8.15
CA ASP A 167 10.53 8.26 -8.59
C ASP A 167 11.47 7.15 -9.08
N SER A 168 11.31 5.91 -8.58
CA SER A 168 12.13 4.76 -8.97
C SER A 168 11.67 4.06 -10.26
N LEU A 169 10.39 4.18 -10.64
CA LEU A 169 9.82 3.46 -11.79
C LEU A 169 10.56 3.70 -13.12
N PRO A 170 10.96 4.93 -13.50
CA PRO A 170 11.70 5.18 -14.73
C PRO A 170 13.05 4.44 -14.78
N HIS A 171 13.74 4.32 -13.65
CA HIS A 171 15.02 3.63 -13.55
C HIS A 171 14.86 2.12 -13.68
N ILE A 172 13.79 1.56 -13.08
CA ILE A 172 13.44 0.14 -13.24
C ILE A 172 13.12 -0.16 -14.71
N LEU A 173 12.29 0.67 -15.35
CA LEU A 173 11.96 0.52 -16.78
C LEU A 173 13.20 0.57 -17.66
N THR A 174 14.07 1.56 -17.46
CA THR A 174 15.34 1.70 -18.20
C THR A 174 16.22 0.46 -18.05
N TYR A 175 16.35 -0.06 -16.83
CA TYR A 175 17.14 -1.26 -16.56
C TYR A 175 16.53 -2.50 -17.24
N LEU A 176 15.20 -2.66 -17.20
CA LEU A 176 14.49 -3.75 -17.88
C LEU A 176 14.67 -3.68 -19.40
N GLU A 177 14.61 -2.50 -20.00
CA GLU A 177 14.86 -2.27 -21.43
C GLU A 177 16.31 -2.62 -21.81
N GLN A 178 17.29 -2.19 -21.00
CA GLN A 178 18.69 -2.51 -21.20
C GLN A 178 18.96 -4.02 -21.11
N GLN A 179 18.28 -4.75 -20.23
CA GLN A 179 18.38 -6.21 -20.16
C GLN A 179 17.64 -6.94 -21.31
N ALA A 180 16.55 -6.37 -21.80
CA ALA A 180 15.79 -6.93 -22.93
C ALA A 180 16.53 -6.74 -24.28
N ALA A 181 17.24 -5.64 -24.46
CA ALA A 181 17.97 -5.31 -25.69
C ALA A 181 18.99 -6.38 -26.16
N PRO A 182 19.89 -6.92 -25.31
CA PRO A 182 20.83 -7.96 -25.71
C PRO A 182 20.14 -9.29 -26.04
N LYS A 183 19.09 -9.68 -25.28
CA LYS A 183 18.26 -10.86 -25.60
C LYS A 183 17.57 -10.68 -26.96
N LYS A 184 16.98 -9.52 -27.24
CA LYS A 184 16.34 -9.22 -28.53
C LYS A 184 17.33 -9.25 -29.70
N LYS A 185 18.52 -8.66 -29.53
CA LYS A 185 19.60 -8.71 -30.55
C LYS A 185 20.05 -10.15 -30.81
N TRP A 186 20.19 -10.97 -29.77
CA TRP A 186 20.54 -12.38 -29.89
C TRP A 186 19.46 -13.19 -30.62
N TRP A 187 18.18 -13.03 -30.25
CA TRP A 187 17.05 -13.65 -30.95
C TRP A 187 16.93 -13.21 -32.41
N MET A 188 17.14 -11.93 -32.71
CA MET A 188 17.14 -11.45 -34.10
C MET A 188 18.30 -12.03 -34.92
N LYS A 189 19.49 -12.21 -34.33
CA LYS A 189 20.61 -12.91 -34.98
C LYS A 189 20.26 -14.37 -35.29
N ILE A 190 19.60 -15.06 -34.36
CA ILE A 190 19.15 -16.45 -34.56
C ILE A 190 18.07 -16.55 -35.64
N ILE A 191 17.08 -15.65 -35.63
CA ILE A 191 16.03 -15.63 -36.66
C ILE A 191 16.63 -15.30 -38.03
N GLY A 192 17.58 -14.36 -38.10
CA GLY A 192 18.29 -14.02 -39.33
C GLY A 192 19.11 -15.18 -39.88
N SER A 193 19.82 -15.92 -39.02
CA SER A 193 20.61 -17.09 -39.44
C SER A 193 19.73 -18.29 -39.85
N LEU A 194 18.59 -18.49 -39.19
CA LEU A 194 17.60 -19.51 -39.55
C LEU A 194 16.84 -19.20 -40.85
N ARG A 195 16.69 -17.92 -41.22
CA ARG A 195 16.12 -17.54 -42.52
C ARG A 195 17.12 -17.68 -43.67
N ALA A 196 18.41 -17.42 -43.40
CA ALA A 196 19.48 -17.52 -44.40
C ALA A 196 19.90 -18.97 -44.72
N THR A 197 19.70 -19.89 -43.77
CA THR A 197 19.97 -21.33 -43.96
C THR A 197 18.62 -22.04 -43.99
N GLY A 198 18.11 -22.42 -45.16
CA GLY A 198 16.75 -22.98 -45.36
C GLY A 198 16.46 -24.32 -44.66
N GLY A 199 16.56 -24.38 -43.34
CA GLY A 199 16.56 -25.60 -42.53
C GLY A 199 15.59 -25.52 -41.37
N TRP A 200 14.28 -25.53 -41.67
CA TRP A 200 13.20 -25.64 -40.68
C TRP A 200 13.30 -26.93 -39.82
N LEU A 201 14.10 -27.91 -40.24
CA LEU A 201 14.29 -29.21 -39.55
C LEU A 201 15.27 -29.18 -38.36
N ARG A 202 16.05 -28.11 -38.14
CA ARG A 202 16.97 -28.03 -36.97
C ARG A 202 16.31 -27.58 -35.66
N LEU A 203 15.09 -27.05 -35.72
CA LEU A 203 14.38 -26.48 -34.56
C LEU A 203 13.99 -27.51 -33.50
N ILE A 204 13.82 -28.79 -33.86
CA ILE A 204 13.40 -29.84 -32.92
C ILE A 204 14.54 -30.29 -31.99
N ARG A 205 15.82 -30.08 -32.37
CA ARG A 205 16.98 -30.54 -31.58
C ARG A 205 17.50 -29.53 -30.54
N LEU A 206 17.22 -28.23 -30.71
CA LEU A 206 17.77 -27.16 -29.86
C LEU A 206 16.97 -26.90 -28.58
N ARG A 207 15.75 -27.46 -28.44
CA ARG A 207 14.96 -27.34 -27.19
C ARG A 207 15.60 -28.05 -25.99
N LYS A 208 16.56 -28.97 -26.22
CA LYS A 208 17.23 -29.75 -25.16
C LYS A 208 18.60 -29.20 -24.70
N THR A 209 19.11 -28.13 -25.31
CA THR A 209 20.44 -27.57 -24.96
C THR A 209 20.38 -26.05 -24.72
N ALA A 210 19.24 -25.52 -24.30
CA ALA A 210 19.24 -24.22 -23.64
C ALA A 210 20.11 -24.36 -22.38
N PRO A 211 20.98 -23.39 -22.06
CA PRO A 211 21.71 -23.41 -20.81
C PRO A 211 20.66 -23.37 -19.69
N ASN A 212 20.54 -24.47 -18.96
CA ASN A 212 19.90 -24.47 -17.65
C ASN A 212 20.65 -23.45 -16.79
N GLY A 213 20.03 -22.29 -16.58
CA GLY A 213 20.38 -21.43 -15.47
C GLY A 213 19.79 -22.01 -14.19
N THR A 214 20.38 -23.08 -13.66
CA THR A 214 20.56 -23.26 -12.21
C THR A 214 21.67 -22.29 -11.81
N SER A 215 21.66 -21.49 -10.75
CA SER A 215 20.98 -21.45 -9.45
C SER A 215 21.09 -19.96 -9.00
N THR A 216 20.42 -19.41 -7.98
CA THR A 216 20.12 -19.81 -6.60
C THR A 216 19.06 -18.85 -6.07
#